data_AF-A0A6M0CBU7-F1
#
_entry.id   AF-A0A6M0CBU7-F1
#
_cell.length_a   1.000
_cell.length_b   1.000
_cell.length_c   1.000
_cell.angle_alpha   90.00
_cell.angle_beta   90.00
_cell.angle_gamma   90.00
#
_symmetry.space_group_name_H-M   'P 1'
#
loop_
_entity.id
_entity.type
_entity.pdbx_description
1 polymer ?
#
loop_
_entity_poly.entity_id
_entity_poly.type
_entity_poly.pdbx_seq_one_letter_code
_entity_poly.pdbx_strand_id
1 'polypeptide(L)'
;MSNSNKEEKIVAHNQRSLKTLIRAIEMGRGKFSLIIVRCNYESLQEQILPLLRQKTSRKIEEFLIPKSAISLYTSIKENLRNKSPDALIVLGLESVQNLDTLIQSANRLRDKFRSFSFPIVL
;
A
#
# COMPACT_ATOMS: atom_id res chain seq x y z
N MET A 1 17.58 20.33 25.54
CA MET A 1 16.61 19.28 25.93
C MET A 1 15.41 19.18 24.99
N SER A 2 15.51 19.50 23.69
CA SER A 2 14.34 19.61 22.79
C SER A 2 14.26 18.62 21.62
N ASN A 3 15.34 17.91 21.27
CA ASN A 3 15.34 17.01 20.10
C ASN A 3 14.81 15.59 20.41
N SER A 4 15.23 15.00 21.54
CA SER A 4 14.84 13.64 21.96
C SER A 4 13.33 13.48 22.12
N ASN A 5 12.63 14.50 22.65
CA ASN A 5 11.17 14.47 22.80
C ASN A 5 10.41 14.58 21.47
N LYS A 6 11.02 15.18 20.43
CA LYS A 6 10.45 15.23 19.07
C LYS A 6 10.60 13.90 18.34
N GLU A 7 11.78 13.29 18.46
CA GLU A 7 12.08 11.98 17.88
C GLU A 7 11.18 10.89 18.47
N GLU A 8 11.00 10.86 19.80
CA GLU A 8 10.07 9.93 20.48
C GLU A 8 8.63 10.06 19.98
N LYS A 9 8.16 11.30 19.75
CA LYS A 9 6.82 11.55 19.20
C LYS A 9 6.67 11.02 17.77
N ILE A 10 7.70 11.18 16.93
CA ILE A 10 7.71 10.65 15.56
C ILE A 10 7.67 9.12 15.59
N VAL A 11 8.48 8.49 16.41
CA VAL A 11 8.50 7.02 16.56
C VAL A 11 7.14 6.51 17.04
N ALA A 12 6.57 7.12 18.09
CA ALA A 12 5.25 6.76 18.60
C ALA A 12 4.14 6.96 17.55
N HIS A 13 4.23 8.02 16.74
CA HIS A 13 3.30 8.25 15.62
C HIS A 13 3.41 7.14 14.58
N ASN A 14 4.62 6.79 14.13
CA ASN A 14 4.84 5.74 13.13
C ASN A 14 4.34 4.38 13.62
N GLN A 15 4.60 4.03 14.90
CA GLN A 15 4.08 2.80 15.50
C GLN A 15 2.55 2.76 15.54
N ARG A 16 1.91 3.89 15.88
CA ARG A 16 0.45 4.01 15.87
C ARG A 16 -0.10 3.87 14.44
N SER A 17 0.52 4.53 13.47
CA SER A 17 0.14 4.45 12.05
C SER A 17 0.29 3.02 11.51
N LEU A 18 1.37 2.31 11.85
CA LEU A 18 1.56 0.90 11.50
C LEU A 18 0.47 0.01 12.12
N LYS A 19 0.13 0.22 13.40
CA LYS A 19 -0.95 -0.53 14.05
C LYS A 19 -2.30 -0.29 13.37
N THR A 20 -2.58 0.95 12.97
CA THR A 20 -3.78 1.31 12.21
C THR A 20 -3.80 0.63 10.84
N LEU A 21 -2.67 0.61 10.13
CA LEU A 21 -2.54 -0.05 8.83
C LEU A 21 -2.81 -1.55 8.94
N ILE A 22 -2.19 -2.25 9.91
CA ILE A 22 -2.42 -3.68 10.16
C ILE A 22 -3.91 -3.94 10.39
N ARG A 23 -4.54 -3.16 11.27
CA ARG A 23 -5.98 -3.31 11.56
C ARG A 23 -6.85 -3.07 10.33
N ALA A 24 -6.53 -2.07 9.51
CA ALA A 24 -7.28 -1.77 8.29
C ALA A 24 -7.19 -2.92 7.29
N ILE A 25 -6.00 -3.51 7.12
CA ILE A 25 -5.79 -4.70 6.29
C ILE A 25 -6.61 -5.88 6.81
N GLU A 26 -6.57 -6.15 8.10
CA GLU A 26 -7.30 -7.27 8.72
C GLU A 26 -8.82 -7.12 8.60
N MET A 27 -9.34 -5.90 8.78
CA MET A 27 -10.77 -5.60 8.69
C MET A 27 -11.29 -5.59 7.24
N GLY A 28 -10.44 -5.26 6.27
CA GLY A 28 -10.79 -5.17 4.86
C GLY A 28 -10.98 -6.51 4.15
N ARG A 29 -10.75 -7.63 4.83
CA ARG A 29 -10.79 -8.97 4.23
C ARG A 29 -12.08 -9.23 3.44
N GLY A 30 -11.93 -9.79 2.25
CA GLY A 30 -13.04 -10.22 1.41
C GLY A 30 -13.79 -9.07 0.73
N LYS A 31 -13.34 -7.82 0.93
CA LYS A 31 -13.96 -6.63 0.36
C LYS A 31 -12.90 -5.69 -0.20
N PHE A 32 -13.26 -4.99 -1.26
CA PHE A 32 -12.43 -3.90 -1.75
C PHE A 32 -12.40 -2.75 -0.74
N SER A 33 -11.20 -2.29 -0.43
CA SER A 33 -10.96 -0.96 0.15
C SER A 33 -9.63 -0.42 -0.34
N LEU A 34 -9.56 0.89 -0.58
CA LEU A 34 -8.31 1.56 -0.89
C LEU A 34 -7.73 2.21 0.36
N ILE A 35 -6.52 1.83 0.73
CA ILE A 35 -5.77 2.36 1.87
C ILE A 35 -4.59 3.15 1.31
N ILE A 36 -4.46 4.42 1.71
CA ILE A 36 -3.36 5.28 1.28
C ILE A 36 -2.43 5.48 2.47
N VAL A 37 -1.16 5.12 2.31
CA VAL A 37 -0.12 5.23 3.33
C VAL A 37 0.89 6.29 2.90
N ARG A 38 1.10 7.30 3.75
CA ARG A 38 2.17 8.27 3.53
C ARG A 38 3.40 7.82 4.31
N CYS A 39 4.43 7.39 3.59
CA CYS A 39 5.74 7.10 4.16
C CYS A 39 6.74 8.16 3.65
N ASN A 40 7.22 9.03 4.54
CA ASN A 40 8.00 10.21 4.14
C ASN A 40 9.43 9.87 3.67
N TYR A 41 9.94 8.69 4.01
CA TYR A 41 11.30 8.27 3.70
C TYR A 41 11.29 6.82 3.21
N GLU A 42 12.07 6.55 2.17
CA GLU A 42 12.26 5.20 1.64
C GLU A 42 12.86 4.26 2.71
N SER A 43 13.86 4.75 3.46
CA SER A 43 14.46 4.00 4.57
C SER A 43 13.47 3.63 5.69
N LEU A 44 12.40 4.41 5.87
CA LEU A 44 11.32 4.06 6.80
C LEU A 44 10.41 2.99 6.18
N GLN A 45 10.13 3.05 4.88
CA GLN A 45 9.36 2.03 4.19
C GLN A 45 10.06 0.67 4.28
N GLU A 46 11.38 0.63 4.07
CA GLU A 46 12.22 -0.56 4.20
C GLU A 46 12.20 -1.17 5.61
N GLN A 47 12.01 -0.36 6.64
CA GLN A 47 11.88 -0.83 8.03
C GLN A 47 10.44 -1.28 8.37
N ILE A 48 9.44 -0.56 7.87
CA ILE A 48 8.03 -0.81 8.19
C ILE A 48 7.49 -2.03 7.45
N LEU A 49 7.91 -2.26 6.20
CA LEU A 49 7.39 -3.35 5.38
C LEU A 49 7.71 -4.74 5.99
N PRO A 50 8.93 -5.03 6.48
CA PRO A 50 9.20 -6.26 7.23
C PRO A 50 8.37 -6.39 8.52
N LEU A 51 8.19 -5.31 9.27
CA LEU A 51 7.36 -5.32 10.48
C LEU A 51 5.89 -5.60 10.17
N LEU A 52 5.39 -5.05 9.07
CA LEU A 52 4.03 -5.30 8.58
C LEU A 52 3.86 -6.78 8.22
N ARG A 53 4.81 -7.37 7.47
CA ARG A 53 4.81 -8.81 7.15
C ARG A 53 4.84 -9.67 8.40
N GLN A 54 5.72 -9.35 9.35
CA GLN A 54 5.87 -10.13 10.58
C GLN A 54 4.62 -10.07 11.47
N LYS A 55 4.00 -8.89 11.58
CA LYS A 55 2.84 -8.68 12.45
C LYS A 55 1.52 -9.09 11.83
N THR A 56 1.49 -9.30 10.51
CA THR A 56 0.27 -9.69 9.82
C THR A 56 0.28 -11.18 9.56
N SER A 57 -0.70 -11.90 10.11
CA SER A 57 -0.84 -13.35 9.94
C SER A 57 -1.51 -13.73 8.61
N ARG A 58 -1.43 -12.90 7.56
CA ARG A 58 -2.22 -13.00 6.33
C ARG A 58 -1.34 -13.11 5.10
N LYS A 59 -1.92 -13.61 4.01
CA LYS A 59 -1.25 -13.64 2.71
C LYS A 59 -1.29 -12.25 2.07
N ILE A 60 -0.32 -11.41 2.45
CA ILE A 60 -0.07 -10.13 1.79
C ILE A 60 0.76 -10.37 0.54
N GLU A 61 0.26 -9.94 -0.61
CA GLU A 61 1.06 -9.86 -1.83
C GLU A 61 1.65 -8.45 -1.95
N GLU A 62 2.87 -8.36 -2.43
CA GLU A 62 3.51 -7.10 -2.76
C GLU A 62 3.73 -7.02 -4.26
N PHE A 63 3.50 -5.83 -4.80
CA PHE A 63 3.64 -5.55 -6.22
C PHE A 63 4.41 -4.27 -6.42
N LEU A 64 5.65 -4.39 -6.92
CA LEU A 64 6.40 -3.26 -7.41
C LEU A 64 5.85 -2.87 -8.78
N ILE A 65 5.24 -1.69 -8.86
CA ILE A 65 4.66 -1.21 -10.11
C ILE A 65 5.76 -0.89 -11.14
N PRO A 66 5.62 -1.28 -12.41
CA PRO A 66 6.57 -0.89 -13.44
C PRO A 66 6.66 0.64 -13.59
N LYS A 67 7.87 1.18 -13.77
CA LYS A 67 8.08 2.62 -13.99
C LYS A 67 7.34 3.16 -15.22
N SER A 68 7.12 2.30 -16.22
CA SER A 68 6.38 2.61 -17.46
C SER A 68 4.86 2.41 -17.35
N ALA A 69 4.33 2.06 -16.17
CA ALA A 69 2.91 1.78 -16.00
C ALA A 69 2.06 3.02 -16.27
N ILE A 70 1.01 2.84 -17.08
CA ILE A 70 0.03 3.88 -17.41
C ILE A 70 -1.37 3.59 -16.81
N SER A 71 -1.59 2.36 -16.32
CA SER A 71 -2.86 1.94 -15.71
C SER A 71 -2.65 1.11 -14.46
N LEU A 72 -2.98 1.67 -13.29
CA LEU A 72 -2.84 1.00 -12.00
C LEU A 72 -3.69 -0.27 -11.94
N TYR A 73 -4.95 -0.19 -12.36
CA TYR A 73 -5.87 -1.33 -12.36
C TYR A 73 -5.35 -2.47 -13.26
N THR A 74 -4.92 -2.14 -14.48
CA THR A 74 -4.43 -3.14 -15.43
C THR A 74 -3.16 -3.81 -14.92
N SER A 75 -2.19 -3.02 -14.45
CA SER A 75 -0.94 -3.55 -13.89
C SER A 75 -1.18 -4.47 -12.69
N ILE A 76 -2.08 -4.11 -11.78
CA ILE A 76 -2.47 -4.97 -10.66
C ILE A 76 -3.10 -6.28 -11.15
N LYS A 77 -4.06 -6.18 -12.09
CA LYS A 77 -4.77 -7.36 -12.60
C LYS A 77 -3.81 -8.33 -13.31
N GLU A 78 -2.88 -7.81 -14.10
CA GLU A 78 -1.86 -8.59 -14.80
C GLU A 78 -0.85 -9.23 -13.85
N ASN A 79 -0.46 -8.53 -12.77
CA ASN A 79 0.42 -9.08 -11.74
C ASN A 79 -0.25 -10.22 -10.97
N LEU A 80 -1.52 -10.03 -10.59
CA LEU A 80 -2.25 -11.02 -9.81
C LEU A 80 -2.64 -12.25 -10.63
N ARG A 81 -3.02 -12.09 -11.90
CA ARG A 81 -3.57 -13.17 -12.74
C ARG A 81 -4.70 -13.93 -12.02
N ASN A 82 -4.40 -15.11 -11.48
CA ASN A 82 -5.32 -15.99 -10.73
C ASN A 82 -5.07 -15.97 -9.21
N LYS A 83 -4.12 -15.16 -8.72
CA LYS A 83 -3.86 -14.99 -7.29
C LYS A 83 -4.99 -14.17 -6.66
N SER A 84 -5.45 -14.60 -5.49
CA SER A 84 -6.34 -13.84 -4.63
C SER A 84 -5.71 -13.73 -3.24
N PRO A 85 -4.91 -12.68 -2.98
CA PRO A 85 -4.30 -12.47 -1.67
C PRO A 85 -5.33 -11.92 -0.68
N ASP A 86 -4.98 -11.95 0.61
CA ASP A 86 -5.79 -11.30 1.66
C ASP A 86 -5.65 -9.77 1.61
N ALA A 87 -4.55 -9.26 1.06
CA ALA A 87 -4.28 -7.85 0.81
C ALA A 87 -3.19 -7.68 -0.27
N LEU A 88 -3.20 -6.55 -0.97
CA LEU A 88 -2.16 -6.17 -1.92
C LEU A 88 -1.50 -4.87 -1.47
N ILE A 89 -0.17 -4.83 -1.44
CA ILE A 89 0.62 -3.61 -1.29
C ILE A 89 1.24 -3.26 -2.65
N VAL A 90 0.97 -2.06 -3.14
CA VAL A 90 1.60 -1.53 -4.35
C VAL A 90 2.76 -0.63 -3.94
N LEU A 91 3.95 -0.89 -4.48
CA LEU A 91 5.19 -0.17 -4.19
C LEU A 91 5.69 0.52 -5.47
N GLY A 92 6.53 1.55 -5.34
CA GLY A 92 7.22 2.18 -6.46
C GLY A 92 6.41 3.23 -7.22
N LEU A 93 5.29 3.73 -6.66
CA LEU A 93 4.47 4.77 -7.28
C LEU A 93 5.26 6.06 -7.55
N GLU A 94 6.18 6.39 -6.63
CA GLU A 94 7.11 7.51 -6.72
C GLU A 94 8.10 7.41 -7.90
N SER A 95 8.30 6.21 -8.45
CA SER A 95 9.18 5.95 -9.59
C SER A 95 8.46 5.87 -10.94
N VAL A 96 7.14 6.07 -10.97
CA VAL A 96 6.35 6.00 -12.22
C VAL A 96 6.60 7.23 -13.07
N GLN A 97 7.01 7.02 -14.32
CA GLN A 97 7.39 8.08 -15.26
C GLN A 97 6.24 9.02 -15.60
N ASN A 98 5.01 8.50 -15.67
CA ASN A 98 3.82 9.28 -16.00
C ASN A 98 2.73 9.07 -14.93
N LEU A 99 3.02 9.54 -13.72
CA LEU A 99 2.14 9.38 -12.56
C LEU A 99 0.76 10.02 -12.79
N ASP A 100 0.68 11.16 -13.49
CA ASP A 100 -0.60 11.80 -13.82
C ASP A 100 -1.49 10.89 -14.65
N THR A 101 -0.93 10.23 -15.68
CA THR A 101 -1.68 9.26 -16.49
C THR A 101 -2.13 8.06 -15.68
N LEU A 102 -1.27 7.55 -14.80
CA LEU A 102 -1.59 6.46 -13.89
C LEU A 102 -2.76 6.81 -12.95
N ILE A 103 -2.75 8.01 -12.36
CA ILE A 103 -3.81 8.48 -11.45
C ILE A 103 -5.11 8.73 -12.23
N GLN A 104 -5.04 9.34 -13.41
CA GLN A 104 -6.21 9.55 -14.26
C GLN A 104 -6.86 8.23 -14.68
N SER A 105 -6.08 7.22 -15.04
CA SER A 105 -6.60 5.91 -15.40
C SER A 105 -7.18 5.18 -14.18
N ALA A 106 -6.53 5.27 -13.01
CA ALA A 106 -7.09 4.76 -11.75
C ALA A 106 -8.45 5.40 -11.44
N ASN A 107 -8.60 6.70 -11.68
CA ASN A 107 -9.86 7.40 -11.51
C ASN A 107 -10.94 6.94 -12.50
N ARG A 108 -10.60 6.79 -13.78
CA ARG A 108 -11.52 6.30 -14.83
C ARG A 108 -12.00 4.87 -14.56
N LEU A 109 -11.13 4.03 -14.02
CA LEU A 109 -11.40 2.62 -13.74
C LEU A 109 -11.82 2.38 -12.27
N ARG A 110 -12.17 3.44 -11.52
CA ARG A 110 -12.46 3.37 -10.08
C ARG A 110 -13.46 2.26 -9.72
N ASP A 111 -14.54 2.12 -10.48
CA ASP A 111 -15.55 1.10 -10.20
C ASP A 111 -15.06 -0.33 -10.48
N LYS A 112 -14.09 -0.50 -11.39
CA LYS A 112 -13.49 -1.81 -11.67
C LYS A 112 -12.69 -2.32 -10.49
N PHE A 113 -12.08 -1.45 -9.68
CA PHE A 113 -11.37 -1.89 -8.48
C PHE A 113 -12.26 -2.66 -7.49
N ARG A 114 -13.58 -2.45 -7.50
CA ARG A 114 -14.52 -3.22 -6.68
C ARG A 114 -14.54 -4.72 -7.01
N SER A 115 -14.00 -5.15 -8.15
CA SER A 115 -13.85 -6.57 -8.46
C SER A 115 -12.78 -7.26 -7.61
N PHE A 116 -11.87 -6.50 -6.99
CA PHE A 116 -10.90 -7.05 -6.06
C PHE A 116 -11.57 -7.30 -4.72
N SER A 117 -11.51 -8.54 -4.22
CA SER A 117 -12.12 -8.93 -2.95
C SER A 117 -11.14 -8.81 -1.77
N PHE A 118 -10.27 -7.79 -1.79
CA PHE A 118 -9.24 -7.55 -0.78
C PHE A 118 -8.86 -6.06 -0.75
N PRO A 119 -8.30 -5.57 0.36
CA PRO A 119 -7.74 -4.23 0.47
C PRO A 119 -6.51 -4.06 -0.43
N ILE A 120 -6.41 -2.88 -1.03
CA ILE A 120 -5.23 -2.43 -1.78
C ILE A 120 -4.61 -1.26 -1.02
N VAL A 121 -3.33 -1.40 -0.70
CA VAL A 121 -2.51 -0.40 -0.02
C VAL A 121 -1.64 0.28 -1.08
N LEU A 122 -1.72 1.61 -1.14
CA LEU A 122 -0.88 2.48 -1.96
C LEU A 122 0.01 3.34 -1.08
#